data_AF-A0A1F7LUQ9-F1
#
_entry.id   AF-A0A1F7LUQ9-F1
#
_cell.length_a   1.000
_cell.length_b   1.000
_cell.length_c   1.000
_cell.angle_alpha   90.00
_cell.angle_beta   90.00
_cell.angle_gamma   90.00
#
_symmetry.space_group_name_H-M   'P 1'
#
loop_
_entity.id
_entity.type
_entity.pdbx_description
1 polymer ?
#
loop_
_entity_poly.entity_id
_entity_poly.type
_entity_poly.pdbx_seq_one_letter_code
_entity_poly.pdbx_strand_id
1 'polypeptide(L)'
;MRTKHNYAFLSTVYACGLRLQEAQHLEVTDIDSQRLMIHVHRGKGAKDRFVPLPHATLAILRTHWRSHRNPRLLFPACGRNGRAAATATTPMAKSSVQGAFRHAKRDAGVGKRGVSVHTLRHCYATHLLEAGVNLRVIQRNMGHASLESTMIYLHLTHKGYEDAYALIDRVMEGPVAMGLLQELFRTHGPAYLERFGPTMPKAHQKVIAAITDCHTEAAGSTLYECETCGQSHVVYRSCGNRHCLCCQQGKGRAWLEQHRARQMPGEHFLLTFTVPEPLRAFLRGHQKLGYGALFEASSGAIKTLAADPRHIGGDLAGFFGVLHTWGRTLQYHPHIHYVVPGGALSREDGRWHPSRPGFYLPVRALSRIFRAKVRDAIDKHGLLGETPGEVWAMEWNVNCQAAGDGSGAVQYLAHYVFKVAIAERRILSVDEHHVRFRYQKPHSSRARTMTLPVMEFMRRFLQHVLPRGFVKVRYYGFLSPSSAVSLEEVKARIELAHGFALPAPEPTIEAAATLRCRHCGGVLRFCRLVVSGDPAIGSLVSLGQPVRAPSGLSVVSAGP
;
A
#
# COMPACT_ATOMS: atom_id res chain seq x y z
N MET A 1 11.97 29.33 -18.62
CA MET A 1 12.34 30.27 -17.52
C MET A 1 13.10 31.47 -18.09
N ARG A 2 12.86 32.68 -17.57
CA ARG A 2 13.35 33.96 -18.13
C ARG A 2 14.88 34.15 -18.15
N THR A 3 15.64 33.57 -17.22
CA THR A 3 17.11 33.67 -17.17
C THR A 3 17.75 32.42 -16.56
N LYS A 4 18.99 32.10 -16.96
CA LYS A 4 19.81 31.03 -16.35
C LYS A 4 20.05 31.26 -14.84
N HIS A 5 20.13 32.53 -14.42
CA HIS A 5 20.28 32.93 -13.02
C HIS A 5 19.06 32.55 -12.16
N ASN A 6 17.84 32.85 -12.63
CA ASN A 6 16.61 32.48 -11.91
C ASN A 6 16.38 30.97 -11.88
N TYR A 7 16.79 30.26 -12.95
CA TYR A 7 16.74 28.81 -13.00
C TYR A 7 17.67 28.15 -11.97
N ALA A 8 18.92 28.60 -11.89
CA ALA A 8 19.87 28.11 -10.89
C ALA A 8 19.35 28.34 -9.46
N PHE A 9 18.77 29.53 -9.20
CA PHE A 9 18.19 29.86 -7.90
C PHE A 9 17.03 28.92 -7.51
N LEU A 10 16.00 28.81 -8.36
CA LEU A 10 14.81 28.01 -8.06
C LEU A 10 15.13 26.51 -7.97
N SER A 11 16.06 26.02 -8.80
CA SER A 11 16.54 24.63 -8.74
C SER A 11 17.24 24.34 -7.41
N THR A 12 18.05 25.28 -6.91
CA THR A 12 18.74 25.14 -5.62
C THR A 12 17.75 25.18 -4.45
N VAL A 13 16.77 26.08 -4.49
CA VAL A 13 15.69 26.16 -3.47
C VAL A 13 14.91 24.85 -3.38
N TYR A 14 14.54 24.26 -4.53
CA TYR A 14 13.85 22.98 -4.56
C TYR A 14 14.76 21.82 -4.11
N ALA A 15 15.92 21.65 -4.75
CA ALA A 15 16.78 20.48 -4.53
C ALA A 15 17.38 20.41 -3.13
N CYS A 16 17.58 21.56 -2.48
CA CYS A 16 18.15 21.65 -1.14
C CYS A 16 17.11 22.12 -0.11
N GLY A 17 15.83 22.22 -0.47
CA GLY A 17 14.75 22.61 0.44
C GLY A 17 14.98 23.95 1.16
N LEU A 18 15.70 24.90 0.58
CA LEU A 18 16.08 26.16 1.25
C LEU A 18 14.90 27.14 1.38
N ARG A 19 14.92 27.99 2.41
CA ARG A 19 14.02 29.16 2.43
C ARG A 19 14.51 30.16 1.38
N LEU A 20 13.59 30.97 0.85
CA LEU A 20 13.93 32.00 -0.14
C LEU A 20 15.06 32.91 0.35
N GLN A 21 15.00 33.37 1.61
CA GLN A 21 16.04 34.24 2.17
C GLN A 21 17.37 33.52 2.39
N GLU A 22 17.35 32.23 2.76
CA GLU A 22 18.57 31.44 2.94
C GLU A 22 19.30 31.26 1.61
N ALA A 23 18.57 30.92 0.55
CA ALA A 23 19.16 30.80 -0.78
C ALA A 23 19.68 32.13 -1.33
N GLN A 24 19.05 33.27 -0.99
CA GLN A 24 19.50 34.59 -1.44
C GLN A 24 20.86 34.98 -0.87
N HIS A 25 21.13 34.61 0.39
CA HIS A 25 22.35 35.00 1.08
C HIS A 25 23.42 33.90 1.05
N LEU A 26 23.26 32.91 0.18
CA LEU A 26 24.22 31.82 0.07
C LEU A 26 25.52 32.33 -0.55
N GLU A 27 26.63 32.04 0.11
CA GLU A 27 27.98 32.41 -0.31
C GLU A 27 28.67 31.26 -1.04
N VAL A 28 29.74 31.57 -1.78
CA VAL A 28 30.55 30.56 -2.50
C VAL A 28 31.24 29.62 -1.52
N THR A 29 31.65 30.13 -0.36
CA THR A 29 32.29 29.38 0.73
C THR A 29 31.34 28.38 1.40
N ASP A 30 30.03 28.58 1.26
CA ASP A 30 29.02 27.70 1.86
C ASP A 30 28.92 26.35 1.12
N ILE A 31 29.51 26.24 -0.06
CA ILE A 31 29.46 25.05 -0.91
C ILE A 31 30.66 24.14 -0.66
N ASP A 32 30.45 23.07 0.11
CA ASP A 32 31.42 21.99 0.23
C ASP A 32 31.24 20.99 -0.91
N SER A 33 32.00 21.17 -1.99
CA SER A 33 31.91 20.31 -3.16
C SER A 33 32.58 18.93 -2.99
N GLN A 34 33.40 18.74 -1.95
CA GLN A 34 34.02 17.45 -1.65
C GLN A 34 33.05 16.54 -0.89
N ARG A 35 32.35 17.11 0.09
CA ARG A 35 31.36 16.38 0.91
C ARG A 35 29.94 16.45 0.34
N LEU A 36 29.74 17.23 -0.71
CA LEU A 36 28.44 17.49 -1.34
C LEU A 36 27.42 18.02 -0.33
N MET A 37 27.80 19.09 0.38
CA MET A 37 26.96 19.74 1.39
C MET A 37 26.92 21.25 1.16
N ILE A 38 25.81 21.87 1.56
CA ILE A 38 25.67 23.32 1.69
C ILE A 38 25.62 23.66 3.18
N HIS A 39 26.47 24.57 3.63
CA HIS A 39 26.37 25.21 4.95
C HIS A 39 25.36 26.36 4.88
N VAL A 40 24.23 26.23 5.57
CA VAL A 40 23.22 27.29 5.64
C VAL A 40 23.38 28.03 6.97
N HIS A 41 23.86 29.27 6.88
CA HIS A 41 24.01 30.15 8.03
C HIS A 41 22.67 30.75 8.50
N ARG A 42 22.54 30.96 9.82
CA ARG A 42 21.42 31.72 10.45
C ARG A 42 20.02 31.22 10.04
N GLY A 43 19.79 29.92 10.11
CA GLY A 43 18.44 29.34 9.95
C GLY A 43 17.45 29.84 11.00
N LYS A 44 16.15 29.47 10.86
CA LYS A 44 15.10 29.83 11.84
C LYS A 44 15.55 29.44 13.27
N GLY A 45 15.69 30.43 14.15
CA GLY A 45 16.20 30.26 15.52
C GLY A 45 17.72 30.43 15.67
N ALA A 46 18.40 31.06 14.71
CA ALA A 46 19.84 31.35 14.71
C ALA A 46 20.76 30.11 14.78
N LYS A 47 20.30 28.97 14.24
CA LYS A 47 21.09 27.74 14.16
C LYS A 47 21.52 27.44 12.73
N ASP A 48 22.81 27.15 12.59
CA ASP A 48 23.41 26.70 11.34
C ASP A 48 23.07 25.24 11.06
N ARG A 49 23.03 24.87 9.78
CA ARG A 49 22.81 23.48 9.37
C ARG A 49 23.51 23.16 8.06
N PHE A 50 23.81 21.88 7.89
CA PHE A 50 24.30 21.34 6.62
C PHE A 50 23.17 20.64 5.88
N VAL A 51 23.07 20.91 4.58
CA VAL A 51 22.06 20.32 3.69
C VAL A 51 22.76 19.56 2.56
N PRO A 52 22.34 18.32 2.23
CA PRO A 52 22.90 17.59 1.09
C PRO A 52 22.74 18.34 -0.23
N LEU A 53 23.80 18.36 -1.03
CA LEU A 53 23.87 18.99 -2.35
C LEU A 53 23.92 17.91 -3.45
N PRO A 54 22.85 17.72 -4.24
CA PRO A 54 22.89 16.79 -5.36
C PRO A 54 23.92 17.18 -6.42
N HIS A 55 24.58 16.19 -7.02
CA HIS A 55 25.58 16.38 -8.08
C HIS A 55 25.05 17.24 -9.25
N ALA A 56 23.80 17.00 -9.67
CA ALA A 56 23.17 17.77 -10.73
C ALA A 56 23.01 19.26 -10.35
N THR A 57 22.64 19.54 -9.08
CA THR A 57 22.54 20.92 -8.57
C THR A 57 23.92 21.58 -8.49
N LEU A 58 24.96 20.87 -8.05
CA LEU A 58 26.32 21.38 -8.04
C LEU A 58 26.80 21.74 -9.47
N ALA A 59 26.47 20.93 -10.48
CA ALA A 59 26.80 21.23 -11.86
C ALA A 59 26.12 22.51 -12.36
N ILE A 60 24.84 22.71 -12.01
CA ILE A 60 24.09 23.95 -12.29
C ILE A 60 24.76 25.14 -11.59
N LEU A 61 25.12 25.01 -10.31
CA LEU A 61 25.78 26.07 -9.54
C LEU A 61 27.15 26.44 -10.11
N ARG A 62 27.98 25.46 -10.51
CA ARG A 62 29.28 25.71 -11.16
C ARG A 62 29.12 26.46 -12.48
N THR A 63 28.15 26.04 -13.29
CA THR A 63 27.84 26.71 -14.57
C THR A 63 27.34 28.13 -14.31
N HIS A 64 26.52 28.29 -13.28
CA HIS A 64 26.01 29.59 -12.89
C HIS A 64 27.12 30.53 -12.42
N TRP A 65 27.97 30.08 -11.49
CA TRP A 65 29.07 30.87 -10.96
C TRP A 65 30.05 31.32 -12.05
N ARG A 66 30.37 30.45 -13.02
CA ARG A 66 31.22 30.80 -14.17
C ARG A 66 30.71 31.99 -14.97
N SER A 67 29.40 32.26 -14.94
CA SER A 67 28.80 33.38 -15.68
C SER A 67 28.99 34.76 -15.03
N HIS A 68 29.29 34.82 -13.72
CA HIS A 68 29.47 36.09 -13.01
C HIS A 68 30.76 36.19 -12.19
N ARG A 69 31.33 35.06 -11.75
CA ARG A 69 32.58 34.93 -10.98
C ARG A 69 32.66 35.85 -9.76
N ASN A 70 31.53 36.05 -9.09
CA ASN A 70 31.51 36.84 -7.85
C ASN A 70 32.28 36.08 -6.77
N PRO A 71 33.21 36.73 -6.05
CA PRO A 71 34.08 36.04 -5.09
C PRO A 71 33.34 35.63 -3.81
N ARG A 72 32.21 36.27 -3.48
CA ARG A 72 31.47 36.04 -2.23
C ARG A 72 30.09 35.45 -2.47
N LEU A 73 29.24 36.12 -3.23
CA LEU A 73 27.82 35.76 -3.36
C LEU A 73 27.60 34.72 -4.46
N LEU A 74 26.82 33.68 -4.16
CA LEU A 74 26.42 32.69 -5.16
C LEU A 74 25.28 33.20 -6.06
N PHE A 75 24.44 34.10 -5.55
CA PHE A 75 23.34 34.72 -6.31
C PHE A 75 23.37 36.26 -6.20
N PRO A 76 24.32 36.93 -6.88
CA PRO A 76 24.47 38.39 -6.82
C PRO A 76 23.36 39.15 -7.56
N ALA A 77 23.13 40.40 -7.18
CA ALA A 77 22.27 41.31 -7.95
C ALA A 77 22.93 41.70 -9.28
N CYS A 78 22.40 41.18 -10.40
CA CYS A 78 23.03 41.35 -11.72
C CYS A 78 22.89 42.76 -12.35
N GLY A 79 22.04 43.65 -11.80
CA GLY A 79 21.73 44.95 -12.40
C GLY A 79 20.99 44.85 -13.75
N ARG A 80 20.65 46.00 -14.38
CA ARG A 80 19.85 46.03 -15.63
C ARG A 80 20.56 45.36 -16.83
N ASN A 81 21.89 45.27 -16.83
CA ASN A 81 22.70 44.79 -17.97
C ASN A 81 23.56 43.55 -17.65
N GLY A 82 23.40 42.88 -16.50
CA GLY A 82 24.15 41.67 -16.14
C GLY A 82 25.62 41.86 -15.74
N ARG A 83 26.24 42.98 -16.14
CA ARG A 83 27.68 43.27 -15.95
C ARG A 83 28.09 43.60 -14.51
N ALA A 84 27.14 43.93 -13.64
CA ALA A 84 27.42 44.27 -12.24
C ALA A 84 27.49 43.05 -11.31
N ALA A 85 27.20 41.84 -11.81
CA ALA A 85 27.11 40.64 -10.98
C ALA A 85 28.44 40.25 -10.30
N ALA A 86 29.58 40.51 -10.96
CA ALA A 86 30.91 40.18 -10.44
C ALA A 86 31.31 41.01 -9.20
N THR A 87 30.90 42.28 -9.17
CA THR A 87 31.25 43.25 -8.12
C THR A 87 30.10 43.55 -7.15
N ALA A 88 28.94 42.91 -7.34
CA ALA A 88 27.77 43.12 -6.52
C ALA A 88 28.03 42.74 -5.05
N THR A 89 27.72 43.66 -4.14
CA THR A 89 27.78 43.46 -2.69
C THR A 89 26.44 42.98 -2.11
N THR A 90 25.35 43.08 -2.90
CA THR A 90 24.00 42.71 -2.49
C THR A 90 23.48 41.49 -3.26
N PRO A 91 22.66 40.64 -2.62
CA PRO A 91 22.07 39.47 -3.26
C PRO A 91 20.93 39.86 -4.22
N MET A 92 20.55 38.92 -5.07
CA MET A 92 19.44 39.12 -6.00
C MET A 92 18.12 39.53 -5.30
N ALA A 93 17.37 40.45 -5.91
CA ALA A 93 16.14 40.98 -5.32
C ALA A 93 15.02 39.92 -5.21
N LYS A 94 14.29 39.93 -4.09
CA LYS A 94 13.15 39.01 -3.82
C LYS A 94 12.07 39.08 -4.90
N SER A 95 11.76 40.30 -5.36
CA SER A 95 10.78 40.57 -6.42
C SER A 95 11.15 39.93 -7.75
N SER A 96 12.44 39.83 -8.07
CA SER A 96 12.95 39.19 -9.30
C SER A 96 12.62 37.69 -9.28
N VAL A 97 12.95 37.00 -8.18
CA VAL A 97 12.67 35.57 -8.01
C VAL A 97 11.16 35.30 -8.02
N GLN A 98 10.38 36.09 -7.27
CA GLN A 98 8.93 35.93 -7.19
C GLN A 98 8.26 36.19 -8.55
N GLY A 99 8.74 37.18 -9.31
CA GLY A 99 8.30 37.45 -10.68
C GLY A 99 8.62 36.28 -11.62
N ALA A 100 9.85 35.76 -11.56
CA ALA A 100 10.28 34.61 -12.36
C ALA A 100 9.46 33.35 -12.05
N PHE A 101 9.18 33.09 -10.76
CA PHE A 101 8.36 31.96 -10.35
C PHE A 101 6.89 32.11 -10.79
N ARG A 102 6.30 33.31 -10.71
CA ARG A 102 4.93 33.55 -11.23
C ARG A 102 4.82 33.27 -12.72
N HIS A 103 5.85 33.63 -13.49
CA HIS A 103 5.92 33.34 -14.92
C HIS A 103 6.05 31.83 -15.16
N ALA A 104 7.00 31.16 -14.48
CA ALA A 104 7.16 29.70 -14.58
C ALA A 104 5.88 28.93 -14.18
N LYS A 105 5.16 29.40 -13.16
CA LYS A 105 3.86 28.85 -12.74
C LYS A 105 2.81 28.94 -13.86
N ARG A 106 2.76 30.09 -14.54
CA ARG A 106 1.82 30.32 -15.65
C ARG A 106 2.18 29.46 -16.85
N ASP A 107 3.46 29.42 -17.24
CA ASP A 107 3.94 28.62 -18.36
C ASP A 107 3.72 27.11 -18.13
N ALA A 108 3.84 26.66 -16.88
CA ALA A 108 3.57 25.27 -16.50
C ALA A 108 2.07 24.93 -16.32
N GLY A 109 1.15 25.85 -16.62
CA GLY A 109 -0.29 25.62 -16.52
C GLY A 109 -0.83 25.46 -15.09
N VAL A 110 -0.09 25.89 -14.06
CA VAL A 110 -0.48 25.68 -12.66
C VAL A 110 -1.47 26.76 -12.21
N GLY A 111 -2.77 26.46 -12.30
CA GLY A 111 -3.87 27.38 -11.95
C GLY A 111 -4.17 27.58 -10.45
N LYS A 112 -3.54 26.79 -9.57
CA LYS A 112 -3.84 26.80 -8.12
C LYS A 112 -3.47 28.14 -7.47
N ARG A 113 -4.44 28.78 -6.79
CA ARG A 113 -4.21 30.00 -5.99
C ARG A 113 -3.33 29.66 -4.76
N GLY A 114 -2.42 30.56 -4.37
CA GLY A 114 -1.51 30.38 -3.22
C GLY A 114 -0.18 29.65 -3.48
N VAL A 115 0.08 29.17 -4.71
CA VAL A 115 1.39 28.57 -5.06
C VAL A 115 2.46 29.67 -5.15
N SER A 116 3.52 29.53 -4.34
CA SER A 116 4.64 30.47 -4.23
C SER A 116 5.99 29.73 -4.20
N VAL A 117 7.10 30.46 -4.13
CA VAL A 117 8.44 29.86 -3.97
C VAL A 117 8.52 28.98 -2.72
N HIS A 118 7.76 29.28 -1.67
CA HIS A 118 7.69 28.44 -0.47
C HIS A 118 7.08 27.06 -0.74
N THR A 119 6.21 26.96 -1.75
CA THR A 119 5.63 25.68 -2.18
C THR A 119 6.70 24.72 -2.69
N LEU A 120 7.77 25.20 -3.35
CA LEU A 120 8.89 24.34 -3.78
C LEU A 120 9.55 23.62 -2.59
N ARG A 121 9.67 24.31 -1.47
CA ARG A 121 10.20 23.74 -0.23
C ARG A 121 9.25 22.72 0.41
N HIS A 122 7.95 22.92 0.29
CA HIS A 122 6.97 21.91 0.67
C HIS A 122 7.07 20.67 -0.23
N CYS A 123 7.20 20.86 -1.56
CA CYS A 123 7.41 19.77 -2.50
C CYS A 123 8.67 18.96 -2.17
N TYR A 124 9.79 19.63 -1.83
CA TYR A 124 11.01 18.94 -1.38
C TYR A 124 10.75 18.00 -0.21
N ALA A 125 10.06 18.49 0.83
CA ALA A 125 9.77 17.70 2.02
C ALA A 125 8.84 16.52 1.71
N THR A 126 7.78 16.76 0.93
CA THR A 126 6.82 15.73 0.53
C THR A 126 7.49 14.67 -0.34
N HIS A 127 8.27 15.05 -1.36
CA HIS A 127 8.92 14.09 -2.26
C HIS A 127 9.96 13.23 -1.55
N LEU A 128 10.75 13.81 -0.63
CA LEU A 128 11.68 13.01 0.18
C LEU A 128 10.95 12.03 1.11
N LEU A 129 9.82 12.47 1.68
CA LEU A 129 9.00 11.62 2.54
C LEU A 129 8.32 10.49 1.75
N GLU A 130 7.84 10.76 0.53
CA GLU A 130 7.32 9.76 -0.41
C GLU A 130 8.41 8.78 -0.90
N ALA A 131 9.63 9.26 -1.04
CA ALA A 131 10.80 8.43 -1.34
C ALA A 131 11.25 7.57 -0.13
N GLY A 132 10.66 7.75 1.05
CA GLY A 132 10.96 6.98 2.25
C GLY A 132 12.12 7.53 3.09
N VAL A 133 12.57 8.77 2.84
CA VAL A 133 13.62 9.40 3.64
C VAL A 133 13.10 9.70 5.05
N ASN A 134 13.92 9.38 6.05
CA ASN A 134 13.56 9.51 7.45
C ASN A 134 13.13 10.95 7.82
N LEU A 135 12.00 11.08 8.53
CA LEU A 135 11.41 12.37 8.90
C LEU A 135 12.37 13.27 9.70
N ARG A 136 13.24 12.72 10.55
CA ARG A 136 14.25 13.49 11.30
C ARG A 136 15.33 14.04 10.37
N VAL A 137 15.69 13.32 9.31
CA VAL A 137 16.63 13.80 8.28
C VAL A 137 16.01 14.95 7.52
N ILE A 138 14.74 14.83 7.13
CA ILE A 138 13.99 15.92 6.46
C ILE A 138 13.87 17.12 7.40
N GLN A 139 13.52 16.92 8.68
CA GLN A 139 13.45 17.98 9.69
C GLN A 139 14.80 18.71 9.83
N ARG A 140 15.91 17.96 9.88
CA ARG A 140 17.27 18.52 9.98
C ARG A 140 17.63 19.32 8.75
N ASN A 141 17.39 18.79 7.54
CA ASN A 141 17.66 19.48 6.28
C ASN A 141 16.83 20.76 6.14
N MET A 142 15.58 20.75 6.63
CA MET A 142 14.72 21.91 6.62
C MET A 142 15.05 22.92 7.74
N GLY A 143 15.71 22.53 8.82
CA GLY A 143 15.93 23.42 9.97
C GLY A 143 14.62 23.77 10.67
N HIS A 144 13.82 22.76 10.99
CA HIS A 144 12.60 22.85 11.77
C HIS A 144 12.89 22.58 13.26
N ALA A 145 12.60 23.55 14.12
CA ALA A 145 12.87 23.44 15.56
C ALA A 145 11.99 22.38 16.25
N SER A 146 10.76 22.19 15.78
CA SER A 146 9.84 21.16 16.26
C SER A 146 9.48 20.15 15.18
N LEU A 147 9.32 18.90 15.59
CA LEU A 147 8.83 17.82 14.73
C LEU A 147 7.43 18.13 14.19
N GLU A 148 6.58 18.80 14.97
CA GLU A 148 5.21 19.21 14.58
C GLU A 148 5.14 19.95 13.26
N SER A 149 6.07 20.89 13.02
CA SER A 149 6.14 21.64 11.76
C SER A 149 6.53 20.78 10.54
N THR A 150 7.11 19.60 10.77
CA THR A 150 7.45 18.61 9.74
C THR A 150 6.38 17.52 9.62
N MET A 151 5.61 17.25 10.68
CA MET A 151 4.48 16.32 10.68
C MET A 151 3.32 16.78 9.79
N ILE A 152 3.27 18.06 9.41
CA ILE A 152 2.37 18.58 8.37
C ILE A 152 2.59 17.86 7.02
N TYR A 153 3.71 17.21 6.75
CA TYR A 153 3.85 16.42 5.51
C TYR A 153 3.40 14.96 5.64
N LEU A 154 3.22 14.46 6.87
CA LEU A 154 2.78 13.08 7.10
C LEU A 154 1.32 12.85 6.69
N HIS A 155 0.44 13.84 6.80
CA HIS A 155 -0.95 13.68 6.33
C HIS A 155 -1.05 13.68 4.79
N LEU A 156 0.02 14.05 4.09
CA LEU A 156 0.12 14.03 2.63
C LEU A 156 0.80 12.75 2.12
N THR A 157 1.32 11.88 2.99
CA THR A 157 2.09 10.68 2.59
C THR A 157 1.65 9.45 3.36
N HIS A 158 1.35 8.35 2.65
CA HIS A 158 0.82 7.11 3.24
C HIS A 158 1.92 6.14 3.75
N LYS A 159 3.20 6.45 3.54
CA LYS A 159 4.30 5.47 3.57
C LYS A 159 4.91 5.18 4.96
N GLY A 160 4.93 6.16 5.86
CA GLY A 160 5.77 6.09 7.07
C GLY A 160 5.37 5.05 8.12
N TYR A 161 4.10 4.67 8.23
CA TYR A 161 3.66 3.71 9.24
C TYR A 161 3.69 2.26 8.76
N GLU A 162 3.48 2.00 7.47
CA GLU A 162 3.44 0.63 6.96
C GLU A 162 4.83 -0.02 6.90
N ASP A 163 5.86 0.76 6.56
CA ASP A 163 7.24 0.28 6.42
C ASP A 163 7.92 0.02 7.78
N ALA A 164 7.68 0.88 8.78
CA ALA A 164 8.29 0.71 10.10
C ALA A 164 7.76 -0.53 10.84
N TYR A 165 6.46 -0.81 10.76
CA TYR A 165 5.90 -2.03 11.34
C TYR A 165 6.33 -3.27 10.57
N ALA A 166 6.32 -3.26 9.23
CA ALA A 166 6.77 -4.42 8.46
C ALA A 166 8.28 -4.72 8.61
N LEU A 167 9.08 -3.73 8.99
CA LEU A 167 10.50 -3.88 9.30
C LEU A 167 10.71 -4.37 10.75
N ILE A 168 10.00 -3.79 11.71
CA ILE A 168 10.03 -4.21 13.13
C ILE A 168 9.46 -5.61 13.27
N ASP A 169 8.31 -5.92 12.67
CA ASP A 169 7.72 -7.27 12.62
C ASP A 169 8.72 -8.26 11.98
N ARG A 170 9.49 -7.86 10.96
CA ARG A 170 10.55 -8.72 10.39
C ARG A 170 11.71 -9.01 11.34
N VAL A 171 12.06 -8.02 12.17
CA VAL A 171 13.19 -8.09 13.13
C VAL A 171 12.77 -8.80 14.42
N MET A 172 11.53 -8.61 14.87
CA MET A 172 10.93 -9.25 16.06
C MET A 172 10.36 -10.66 15.74
N GLU A 173 9.93 -10.86 14.49
CA GLU A 173 9.58 -12.09 13.78
C GLU A 173 10.23 -13.41 14.22
N GLY A 174 11.56 -13.43 14.16
CA GLY A 174 12.34 -14.67 14.14
C GLY A 174 11.74 -15.79 13.26
N PRO A 175 12.23 -17.02 13.46
CA PRO A 175 11.65 -18.31 13.13
C PRO A 175 10.15 -18.61 13.19
N VAL A 176 9.20 -17.81 12.70
CA VAL A 176 7.74 -18.10 12.77
C VAL A 176 7.26 -18.26 14.23
N ALA A 177 7.11 -17.15 14.95
CA ALA A 177 6.30 -17.13 16.17
C ALA A 177 4.84 -17.52 15.83
N MET A 178 4.25 -18.39 16.65
CA MET A 178 2.82 -18.76 16.54
C MET A 178 1.96 -17.50 16.70
N GLY A 179 1.04 -17.24 15.78
CA GLY A 179 0.15 -16.10 15.88
C GLY A 179 -0.89 -16.27 17.00
N LEU A 180 -1.24 -15.19 17.69
CA LEU A 180 -2.32 -15.14 18.70
C LEU A 180 -3.66 -15.65 18.15
N LEU A 181 -3.97 -15.42 16.86
CA LEU A 181 -5.18 -15.96 16.25
C LEU A 181 -5.14 -17.49 16.20
N GLN A 182 -4.00 -18.07 15.86
CA GLN A 182 -3.84 -19.51 15.79
C GLN A 182 -3.96 -20.14 17.19
N GLU A 183 -3.28 -19.55 18.17
CA GLU A 183 -3.39 -19.97 19.57
C GLU A 183 -4.85 -19.93 20.05
N LEU A 184 -5.58 -18.85 19.75
CA LEU A 184 -7.00 -18.73 20.05
C LEU A 184 -7.83 -19.90 19.50
N PHE A 185 -7.64 -20.26 18.22
CA PHE A 185 -8.39 -21.37 17.62
C PHE A 185 -7.96 -22.73 18.15
N ARG A 186 -6.70 -22.92 18.57
CA ARG A 186 -6.27 -24.16 19.23
C ARG A 186 -6.89 -24.32 20.60
N THR A 187 -6.87 -23.26 21.42
CA THR A 187 -7.37 -23.30 22.79
C THR A 187 -8.90 -23.37 22.83
N HIS A 188 -9.59 -22.56 22.04
CA HIS A 188 -11.05 -22.38 22.14
C HIS A 188 -11.85 -23.03 21.00
N GLY A 189 -11.16 -23.51 19.95
CA GLY A 189 -11.77 -24.21 18.81
C GLY A 189 -12.62 -25.41 19.20
N PRO A 190 -12.13 -26.35 20.04
CA PRO A 190 -12.89 -27.53 20.45
C PRO A 190 -14.22 -27.18 21.11
N ALA A 191 -14.21 -26.28 22.12
CA ALA A 191 -15.43 -25.83 22.80
C ALA A 191 -16.40 -25.09 21.86
N TYR A 192 -15.88 -24.31 20.90
CA TYR A 192 -16.70 -23.65 19.89
C TYR A 192 -17.36 -24.67 18.94
N LEU A 193 -16.64 -25.71 18.55
CA LEU A 193 -17.16 -26.79 17.69
C LEU A 193 -18.17 -27.67 18.43
N GLU A 194 -17.95 -27.99 19.69
CA GLU A 194 -18.90 -28.72 20.52
C GLU A 194 -20.24 -27.97 20.61
N ARG A 195 -20.18 -26.66 20.89
CA ARG A 195 -21.38 -25.84 21.08
C ARG A 195 -22.11 -25.50 19.79
N PHE A 196 -21.39 -25.18 18.71
CA PHE A 196 -21.98 -24.63 17.48
C PHE A 196 -21.78 -25.48 16.24
N GLY A 197 -20.93 -26.51 16.29
CA GLY A 197 -20.57 -27.38 15.18
C GLY A 197 -21.77 -27.96 14.43
N PRO A 198 -22.78 -28.55 15.09
CA PRO A 198 -23.91 -29.20 14.42
C PRO A 198 -24.69 -28.29 13.46
N THR A 199 -24.84 -27.00 13.80
CA THR A 199 -25.58 -26.01 12.97
C THR A 199 -24.65 -25.15 12.11
N MET A 200 -23.34 -25.38 12.16
CA MET A 200 -22.34 -24.56 11.49
C MET A 200 -22.09 -25.01 10.05
N PRO A 201 -21.90 -24.08 9.10
CA PRO A 201 -21.47 -24.43 7.75
C PRO A 201 -20.18 -25.26 7.77
N LYS A 202 -20.13 -26.35 7.01
CA LYS A 202 -18.94 -27.22 6.87
C LYS A 202 -17.67 -26.44 6.48
N ALA A 203 -17.81 -25.33 5.74
CA ALA A 203 -16.69 -24.46 5.38
C ALA A 203 -16.03 -23.82 6.60
N HIS A 204 -16.81 -23.43 7.62
CA HIS A 204 -16.29 -22.83 8.85
C HIS A 204 -15.55 -23.88 9.69
N GLN A 205 -16.14 -25.08 9.85
CA GLN A 205 -15.48 -26.20 10.56
C GLN A 205 -14.13 -26.54 9.92
N LYS A 206 -14.06 -26.61 8.58
CA LYS A 206 -12.80 -26.83 7.85
C LYS A 206 -11.78 -25.71 8.05
N VAL A 207 -12.22 -24.47 8.20
CA VAL A 207 -11.33 -23.34 8.49
C VAL A 207 -10.79 -23.41 9.92
N ILE A 208 -11.63 -23.77 10.90
CA ILE A 208 -11.21 -23.99 12.28
C ILE A 208 -10.11 -25.06 12.32
N ALA A 209 -10.39 -26.25 11.77
CA ALA A 209 -9.42 -27.35 11.70
C ALA A 209 -8.12 -26.91 11.01
N ALA A 210 -8.21 -26.27 9.83
CA ALA A 210 -7.01 -25.83 9.12
C ALA A 210 -6.17 -24.79 9.90
N ILE A 211 -6.79 -23.87 10.65
CA ILE A 211 -6.05 -22.90 11.47
C ILE A 211 -5.39 -23.61 12.67
N THR A 212 -6.13 -24.50 13.34
CA THR A 212 -5.64 -25.32 14.46
C THR A 212 -4.43 -26.15 14.03
N ASP A 213 -4.51 -26.85 12.90
CA ASP A 213 -3.50 -27.79 12.42
C ASP A 213 -2.28 -27.12 11.75
N CYS A 214 -2.39 -25.84 11.37
CA CYS A 214 -1.33 -25.13 10.66
C CYS A 214 -0.02 -25.15 11.46
N HIS A 215 1.12 -25.39 10.82
CA HIS A 215 2.43 -25.48 11.50
C HIS A 215 2.45 -26.47 12.69
N THR A 216 1.66 -27.53 12.61
CA THR A 216 1.79 -28.73 13.45
C THR A 216 2.19 -29.92 12.60
N GLU A 217 2.47 -31.04 13.27
CA GLU A 217 2.65 -32.33 12.63
C GLU A 217 1.45 -32.73 11.75
N ALA A 218 0.22 -32.36 12.13
CA ALA A 218 -0.99 -32.69 11.36
C ALA A 218 -1.01 -32.03 9.97
N ALA A 219 -0.29 -30.91 9.77
CA ALA A 219 -0.12 -30.28 8.46
C ALA A 219 1.03 -30.89 7.62
N GLY A 220 1.75 -31.86 8.17
CA GLY A 220 2.98 -32.42 7.63
C GLY A 220 4.22 -31.61 8.00
N SER A 221 5.40 -32.17 7.74
CA SER A 221 6.68 -31.54 8.05
C SER A 221 7.67 -31.64 6.89
N THR A 222 8.65 -30.75 6.89
CA THR A 222 9.78 -30.78 5.97
C THR A 222 11.05 -30.95 6.79
N LEU A 223 11.88 -31.92 6.41
CA LEU A 223 13.19 -32.13 7.01
C LEU A 223 14.23 -31.34 6.20
N TYR A 224 15.04 -30.58 6.92
CA TYR A 224 16.21 -29.89 6.42
C TYR A 224 17.46 -30.37 7.14
N GLU A 225 18.60 -30.25 6.49
CA GLU A 225 19.92 -30.51 7.08
C GLU A 225 20.80 -29.29 6.87
N CYS A 226 21.55 -28.90 7.90
CA CYS A 226 22.47 -27.79 7.78
C CYS A 226 23.70 -28.19 6.95
N GLU A 227 24.01 -27.41 5.90
CA GLU A 227 25.18 -27.65 5.05
C GLU A 227 26.51 -27.45 5.79
N THR A 228 26.50 -26.72 6.92
CA THR A 228 27.71 -26.40 7.69
C THR A 228 27.95 -27.38 8.83
N CYS A 229 26.93 -27.76 9.61
CA CYS A 229 27.09 -28.60 10.80
C CYS A 229 26.38 -29.97 10.72
N GLY A 230 25.68 -30.27 9.63
CA GLY A 230 24.93 -31.53 9.48
C GLY A 230 23.69 -31.67 10.37
N GLN A 231 23.36 -30.67 11.18
CA GLN A 231 22.20 -30.73 12.08
C GLN A 231 20.89 -30.84 11.29
N SER A 232 20.03 -31.78 11.69
CA SER A 232 18.69 -31.93 11.15
C SER A 232 17.70 -30.95 11.79
N HIS A 233 16.80 -30.40 10.97
CA HIS A 233 15.77 -29.45 11.36
C HIS A 233 14.42 -29.85 10.78
N VAL A 234 13.42 -30.00 11.66
CA VAL A 234 12.03 -30.24 11.25
C VAL A 234 11.28 -28.92 11.20
N VAL A 235 10.66 -28.63 10.07
CA VAL A 235 9.81 -27.45 9.88
C VAL A 235 8.38 -27.91 9.56
N TYR A 236 7.44 -27.64 10.45
CA TYR A 236 6.03 -27.96 10.21
C TYR A 236 5.43 -27.06 9.13
N ARG A 237 4.64 -27.67 8.26
CA ARG A 237 4.10 -27.02 7.07
C ARG A 237 2.89 -26.15 7.41
N SER A 238 2.68 -25.14 6.58
CA SER A 238 1.47 -24.33 6.64
C SER A 238 0.27 -25.11 6.08
N CYS A 239 -0.94 -24.89 6.60
CA CYS A 239 -2.15 -25.58 6.12
C CYS A 239 -2.63 -25.13 4.73
N GLY A 240 -2.04 -24.06 4.18
CA GLY A 240 -2.40 -23.49 2.87
C GLY A 240 -3.76 -22.79 2.81
N ASN A 241 -4.57 -22.82 3.87
CA ASN A 241 -5.90 -22.25 3.85
C ASN A 241 -5.86 -20.71 3.71
N ARG A 242 -6.64 -20.19 2.76
CA ARG A 242 -6.81 -18.75 2.48
C ARG A 242 -7.32 -17.91 3.67
N HIS A 243 -7.87 -18.55 4.70
CA HIS A 243 -8.37 -17.91 5.92
C HIS A 243 -7.41 -18.01 7.12
N CYS A 244 -6.33 -18.78 7.01
CA CYS A 244 -5.31 -18.87 8.05
C CYS A 244 -4.32 -17.70 7.94
N LEU A 245 -4.28 -16.81 8.93
CA LEU A 245 -3.40 -15.64 8.90
C LEU A 245 -1.92 -16.02 8.77
N CYS A 246 -1.47 -17.08 9.43
CA CYS A 246 -0.10 -17.63 9.29
C CYS A 246 0.22 -17.96 7.82
N CYS A 247 -0.69 -18.65 7.13
CA CYS A 247 -0.53 -19.02 5.71
C CYS A 247 -0.61 -17.84 4.74
N GLN A 248 -1.20 -16.73 5.17
CA GLN A 248 -1.39 -15.53 4.34
C GLN A 248 -0.33 -14.46 4.60
N GLN A 249 0.50 -14.62 5.64
CA GLN A 249 1.68 -13.77 5.82
C GLN A 249 2.62 -13.90 4.60
N GLY A 250 3.24 -12.78 4.22
CA GLY A 250 4.15 -12.71 3.06
C GLY A 250 3.48 -12.75 1.67
N LYS A 251 2.34 -13.42 1.50
CA LYS A 251 1.65 -13.53 0.18
C LYS A 251 1.23 -12.19 -0.41
N GLY A 252 0.90 -11.22 0.45
CA GLY A 252 0.59 -9.86 0.02
C GLY A 252 1.73 -9.23 -0.78
N ARG A 253 2.99 -9.46 -0.40
CA ARG A 253 4.15 -8.89 -1.08
C ARG A 253 4.37 -9.52 -2.46
N ALA A 254 4.30 -10.85 -2.56
CA ALA A 254 4.41 -11.53 -3.86
C ALA A 254 3.32 -11.07 -4.84
N TRP A 255 2.09 -10.89 -4.34
CA TRP A 255 1.00 -10.35 -5.13
C TRP A 255 1.22 -8.88 -5.53
N LEU A 256 1.74 -8.04 -4.65
CA LEU A 256 2.11 -6.65 -4.97
C LEU A 256 3.13 -6.60 -6.10
N GLU A 257 4.16 -7.44 -6.03
CA GLU A 257 5.20 -7.50 -7.05
C GLU A 257 4.63 -7.91 -8.41
N GLN A 258 3.77 -8.93 -8.43
CA GLN A 258 3.06 -9.33 -9.64
C GLN A 258 2.18 -8.21 -10.23
N HIS A 259 1.58 -7.37 -9.37
CA HIS A 259 0.73 -6.26 -9.84
C HIS A 259 1.54 -5.07 -10.32
N ARG A 260 2.70 -4.80 -9.73
CA ARG A 260 3.64 -3.78 -10.22
C ARG A 260 4.11 -4.09 -11.65
N ALA A 261 4.46 -5.35 -11.93
CA ALA A 261 4.84 -5.77 -13.28
C ALA A 261 3.72 -5.53 -14.33
N ARG A 262 2.46 -5.60 -13.89
CA ARG A 262 1.26 -5.43 -14.74
C ARG A 262 0.66 -4.02 -14.66
N GLN A 263 1.36 -3.08 -14.03
CA GLN A 263 0.89 -1.71 -13.83
C GLN A 263 0.86 -0.96 -15.16
N MET A 264 -0.23 -0.23 -15.39
CA MET A 264 -0.38 0.62 -16.58
C MET A 264 0.27 1.98 -16.34
N PRO A 265 0.74 2.68 -17.39
CA PRO A 265 1.12 4.07 -17.28
C PRO A 265 -0.08 4.97 -17.01
N GLY A 266 0.16 6.10 -16.34
CA GLY A 266 -0.84 7.15 -16.14
C GLY A 266 -1.65 7.06 -14.84
N GLU A 267 -2.67 7.92 -14.74
CA GLU A 267 -3.51 8.03 -13.55
C GLU A 267 -4.38 6.78 -13.36
N HIS A 268 -4.55 6.35 -12.11
CA HIS A 268 -5.43 5.26 -11.71
C HIS A 268 -6.50 5.77 -10.75
N PHE A 269 -7.57 5.00 -10.62
CA PHE A 269 -8.70 5.30 -9.77
C PHE A 269 -9.05 4.11 -8.88
N LEU A 270 -9.39 4.40 -7.63
CA LEU A 270 -9.94 3.46 -6.67
C LEU A 270 -11.47 3.66 -6.59
N LEU A 271 -12.22 2.69 -7.09
CA LEU A 271 -13.68 2.68 -6.98
C LEU A 271 -14.09 1.75 -5.84
N THR A 272 -15.10 2.14 -5.06
CA THR A 272 -15.64 1.30 -3.97
C THR A 272 -17.15 1.22 -4.08
N PHE A 273 -17.68 0.01 -4.23
CA PHE A 273 -19.11 -0.28 -4.33
C PHE A 273 -19.59 -0.89 -3.02
N THR A 274 -20.48 -0.19 -2.31
CA THR A 274 -20.98 -0.61 -0.99
C THR A 274 -22.48 -0.80 -1.05
N VAL A 275 -22.97 -1.85 -0.38
CA VAL A 275 -24.42 -2.09 -0.25
C VAL A 275 -25.00 -1.44 1.01
N PRO A 276 -26.29 -1.05 0.99
CA PRO A 276 -27.00 -0.60 2.19
C PRO A 276 -27.04 -1.67 3.27
N GLU A 277 -27.14 -1.22 4.52
CA GLU A 277 -27.17 -2.10 5.69
C GLU A 277 -28.27 -3.17 5.69
N PRO A 278 -29.53 -2.85 5.31
CA PRO A 278 -30.61 -3.84 5.31
C PRO A 278 -30.33 -5.06 4.40
N LEU A 279 -29.60 -4.87 3.30
CA LEU A 279 -29.30 -5.95 2.35
C LEU A 279 -28.23 -6.93 2.87
N ARG A 280 -27.46 -6.55 3.89
CA ARG A 280 -26.32 -7.34 4.37
C ARG A 280 -26.75 -8.70 4.93
N ALA A 281 -27.89 -8.78 5.62
CA ALA A 281 -28.38 -10.04 6.16
C ALA A 281 -28.70 -11.05 5.04
N PHE A 282 -29.38 -10.60 4.00
CA PHE A 282 -29.66 -11.39 2.80
C PHE A 282 -28.37 -11.89 2.13
N LEU A 283 -27.39 -11.02 1.91
CA LEU A 283 -26.11 -11.40 1.30
C LEU A 283 -25.33 -12.40 2.14
N ARG A 284 -25.44 -12.31 3.47
CA ARG A 284 -24.81 -13.27 4.38
C ARG A 284 -25.46 -14.66 4.28
N GLY A 285 -26.79 -14.73 4.09
CA GLY A 285 -27.50 -15.98 3.84
C GLY A 285 -27.18 -16.58 2.46
N HIS A 286 -26.99 -15.72 1.46
CA HIS A 286 -26.82 -16.11 0.06
C HIS A 286 -25.42 -15.85 -0.49
N GLN A 287 -24.36 -16.07 0.30
CA GLN A 287 -23.00 -15.59 -0.01
C GLN A 287 -22.52 -15.82 -1.46
N LYS A 288 -22.66 -17.03 -2.00
CA LYS A 288 -22.14 -17.34 -3.35
C LYS A 288 -22.87 -16.54 -4.43
N LEU A 289 -24.19 -16.49 -4.35
CA LEU A 289 -25.05 -15.72 -5.26
C LEU A 289 -24.87 -14.22 -5.04
N GLY A 290 -25.00 -13.77 -3.80
CA GLY A 290 -24.91 -12.37 -3.41
C GLY A 290 -23.58 -11.75 -3.82
N TYR A 291 -22.44 -12.36 -3.48
CA TYR A 291 -21.14 -11.85 -3.91
C TYR A 291 -20.94 -11.93 -5.42
N GLY A 292 -21.52 -12.94 -6.08
CA GLY A 292 -21.56 -13.04 -7.54
C GLY A 292 -22.27 -11.85 -8.17
N ALA A 293 -23.48 -11.56 -7.69
CA ALA A 293 -24.30 -10.42 -8.10
C ALA A 293 -23.58 -9.08 -7.87
N LEU A 294 -22.88 -8.92 -6.73
CA LEU A 294 -22.09 -7.70 -6.50
C LEU A 294 -21.01 -7.50 -7.57
N PHE A 295 -20.24 -8.54 -7.89
CA PHE A 295 -19.19 -8.46 -8.91
C PHE A 295 -19.75 -8.22 -10.32
N GLU A 296 -20.82 -8.92 -10.69
CA GLU A 296 -21.49 -8.77 -11.98
C GLU A 296 -22.05 -7.35 -12.14
N ALA A 297 -22.81 -6.88 -11.15
CA ALA A 297 -23.45 -5.58 -11.19
C ALA A 297 -22.45 -4.42 -11.19
N SER A 298 -21.43 -4.47 -10.31
CA SER A 298 -20.44 -3.37 -10.22
C SER A 298 -19.51 -3.32 -11.42
N SER A 299 -19.00 -4.46 -11.89
CA SER A 299 -18.20 -4.48 -13.13
C SER A 299 -19.03 -4.11 -14.36
N GLY A 300 -20.29 -4.52 -14.42
CA GLY A 300 -21.23 -4.11 -15.46
C GLY A 300 -21.48 -2.61 -15.45
N ALA A 301 -21.67 -2.00 -14.27
CA ALA A 301 -21.86 -0.55 -14.14
C ALA A 301 -20.64 0.25 -14.63
N ILE A 302 -19.42 -0.19 -14.31
CA ILE A 302 -18.18 0.43 -14.81
C ILE A 302 -18.13 0.34 -16.33
N LYS A 303 -18.32 -0.86 -16.90
CA LYS A 303 -18.27 -1.08 -18.36
C LYS A 303 -19.31 -0.26 -19.11
N THR A 304 -20.55 -0.23 -18.62
CA THR A 304 -21.64 0.53 -19.26
C THR A 304 -21.31 2.02 -19.35
N LEU A 305 -20.81 2.63 -18.27
CA LEU A 305 -20.49 4.07 -18.30
C LEU A 305 -19.15 4.37 -18.98
N ALA A 306 -18.18 3.47 -18.96
CA ALA A 306 -16.92 3.64 -19.69
C ALA A 306 -17.16 3.67 -21.21
N ALA A 307 -18.07 2.83 -21.70
CA ALA A 307 -18.44 2.80 -23.12
C ALA A 307 -19.21 4.05 -23.59
N ASP A 308 -19.82 4.82 -22.68
CA ASP A 308 -20.58 6.02 -23.03
C ASP A 308 -19.64 7.15 -23.51
N PRO A 309 -19.79 7.66 -24.75
CA PRO A 309 -18.97 8.76 -25.29
C PRO A 309 -19.05 10.06 -24.48
N ARG A 310 -20.11 10.26 -23.69
CA ARG A 310 -20.22 11.41 -22.78
C ARG A 310 -19.25 11.33 -21.58
N HIS A 311 -18.64 10.17 -21.39
CA HIS A 311 -17.71 9.89 -20.30
C HIS A 311 -16.32 9.56 -20.83
N ILE A 312 -16.05 8.28 -21.14
CA ILE A 312 -14.75 7.84 -21.69
C ILE A 312 -14.89 7.51 -23.17
N GLY A 313 -15.95 6.80 -23.56
CA GLY A 313 -16.19 6.41 -24.95
C GLY A 313 -15.34 5.23 -25.44
N GLY A 314 -14.84 4.39 -24.52
CA GLY A 314 -14.11 3.17 -24.85
C GLY A 314 -14.81 1.95 -24.25
N ASP A 315 -15.03 0.91 -25.06
CA ASP A 315 -15.78 -0.30 -24.70
C ASP A 315 -14.94 -1.35 -23.96
N LEU A 316 -13.61 -1.21 -23.98
CA LEU A 316 -12.66 -2.11 -23.34
C LEU A 316 -11.92 -1.44 -22.18
N ALA A 317 -12.65 -1.15 -21.10
CA ALA A 317 -12.06 -0.75 -19.82
C ALA A 317 -11.45 -1.95 -19.08
N GLY A 318 -10.18 -1.87 -18.68
CA GLY A 318 -9.47 -2.92 -17.95
C GLY A 318 -9.34 -2.58 -16.47
N PHE A 319 -9.73 -3.49 -15.58
CA PHE A 319 -9.68 -3.26 -14.14
C PHE A 319 -9.70 -4.58 -13.36
N PHE A 320 -9.33 -4.54 -12.09
CA PHE A 320 -9.50 -5.69 -11.21
C PHE A 320 -10.23 -5.29 -9.93
N GLY A 321 -11.03 -6.21 -9.41
CA GLY A 321 -11.87 -6.01 -8.22
C GLY A 321 -11.53 -6.98 -7.11
N VAL A 322 -11.54 -6.50 -5.86
CA VAL A 322 -11.31 -7.28 -4.64
C VAL A 322 -12.55 -7.22 -3.76
N LEU A 323 -13.13 -8.38 -3.46
CA LEU A 323 -14.22 -8.48 -2.50
C LEU A 323 -13.70 -8.33 -1.07
N HIS A 324 -14.37 -7.49 -0.29
CA HIS A 324 -14.13 -7.27 1.12
C HIS A 324 -15.45 -7.42 1.88
N THR A 325 -15.48 -8.18 2.98
CA THR A 325 -16.72 -8.52 3.71
C THR A 325 -16.78 -8.01 5.15
N TRP A 326 -15.82 -7.18 5.60
CA TRP A 326 -15.74 -6.73 6.99
C TRP A 326 -15.47 -5.24 7.14
N GLY A 327 -15.99 -4.65 8.20
CA GLY A 327 -15.59 -3.31 8.63
C GLY A 327 -14.44 -3.32 9.65
N ARG A 328 -14.12 -2.14 10.18
CA ARG A 328 -13.02 -1.97 11.15
C ARG A 328 -13.26 -2.70 12.48
N THR A 329 -14.50 -3.05 12.84
CA THR A 329 -14.85 -3.77 14.08
C THR A 329 -15.29 -5.22 13.81
N LEU A 330 -14.90 -5.78 12.65
CA LEU A 330 -15.25 -7.14 12.19
C LEU A 330 -16.77 -7.34 11.99
N GLN A 331 -17.52 -6.25 11.83
CA GLN A 331 -18.91 -6.33 11.43
C GLN A 331 -19.00 -6.74 9.97
N TYR A 332 -20.03 -7.53 9.63
CA TYR A 332 -20.28 -7.91 8.25
C TYR A 332 -20.62 -6.69 7.39
N HIS A 333 -19.79 -6.44 6.38
CA HIS A 333 -19.86 -5.25 5.53
C HIS A 333 -19.32 -5.60 4.12
N PRO A 334 -20.12 -6.25 3.27
CA PRO A 334 -19.71 -6.62 1.92
C PRO A 334 -19.63 -5.39 1.01
N HIS A 335 -18.48 -5.23 0.38
CA HIS A 335 -18.19 -4.20 -0.62
C HIS A 335 -17.07 -4.67 -1.56
N ILE A 336 -16.96 -4.03 -2.72
CA ILE A 336 -15.92 -4.35 -3.70
C ILE A 336 -15.09 -3.11 -3.97
N HIS A 337 -13.77 -3.26 -3.89
CA HIS A 337 -12.83 -2.24 -4.35
C HIS A 337 -12.31 -2.59 -5.74
N TYR A 338 -12.26 -1.61 -6.62
CA TYR A 338 -11.68 -1.74 -7.96
C TYR A 338 -10.51 -0.78 -8.14
N VAL A 339 -9.43 -1.27 -8.74
CA VAL A 339 -8.36 -0.41 -9.26
C VAL A 339 -8.48 -0.38 -10.78
N VAL A 340 -8.54 0.83 -11.31
CA VAL A 340 -8.85 1.08 -12.71
C VAL A 340 -7.84 2.08 -13.29
N PRO A 341 -7.13 1.78 -14.38
CA PRO A 341 -6.38 2.77 -15.15
C PRO A 341 -7.34 3.84 -15.73
N GLY A 342 -6.85 5.07 -15.85
CA GLY A 342 -7.60 6.26 -16.23
C GLY A 342 -7.98 6.33 -17.71
N GLY A 343 -8.75 5.36 -18.19
CA GLY A 343 -9.27 5.33 -19.54
C GLY A 343 -9.77 3.95 -19.96
N ALA A 344 -10.03 3.80 -21.25
CA ALA A 344 -10.45 2.56 -21.88
C ALA A 344 -9.94 2.50 -23.32
N LEU A 345 -9.76 1.29 -23.85
CA LEU A 345 -9.57 1.11 -25.28
C LEU A 345 -10.93 1.12 -25.97
N SER A 346 -10.97 1.68 -27.18
CA SER A 346 -12.08 1.50 -28.10
C SER A 346 -11.71 0.42 -29.12
N ARG A 347 -12.58 -0.59 -29.27
CA ARG A 347 -12.44 -1.61 -30.31
C ARG A 347 -12.82 -1.09 -31.69
N GLU A 348 -13.58 0.00 -31.76
CA GLU A 348 -14.06 0.60 -33.01
C GLU A 348 -12.91 1.25 -33.79
N ASP A 349 -12.10 2.08 -33.13
CA ASP A 349 -11.00 2.81 -33.75
C ASP A 349 -9.61 2.29 -33.33
N GLY A 350 -9.57 1.34 -32.39
CA GLY A 350 -8.34 0.78 -31.84
C GLY A 350 -7.56 1.72 -30.92
N ARG A 351 -8.11 2.88 -30.53
CA ARG A 351 -7.38 3.92 -29.80
C ARG A 351 -7.61 3.86 -28.30
N TRP A 352 -6.70 4.48 -27.56
CA TRP A 352 -6.87 4.74 -26.13
C TRP A 352 -7.69 6.01 -25.92
N HIS A 353 -8.78 5.88 -25.17
CA HIS A 353 -9.63 6.97 -24.75
C HIS A 353 -9.33 7.29 -23.27
N PRO A 354 -8.59 8.38 -22.98
CA PRO A 354 -8.24 8.73 -21.61
C PRO A 354 -9.47 9.29 -20.87
N SER A 355 -9.55 9.01 -19.56
CA SER A 355 -10.48 9.72 -18.69
C SER A 355 -10.01 11.15 -18.43
N ARG A 356 -10.89 11.99 -17.90
CA ARG A 356 -10.51 13.36 -17.49
C ARG A 356 -9.56 13.30 -16.28
N PRO A 357 -8.60 14.24 -16.14
CA PRO A 357 -7.71 14.26 -14.98
C PRO A 357 -8.50 14.35 -13.66
N GLY A 358 -8.20 13.45 -12.72
CA GLY A 358 -8.88 13.37 -11.43
C GLY A 358 -10.35 12.95 -11.48
N PHE A 359 -10.87 12.57 -12.65
CA PHE A 359 -12.27 12.17 -12.84
C PHE A 359 -12.40 10.98 -13.79
N TYR A 360 -12.84 9.85 -13.24
CA TYR A 360 -13.09 8.64 -14.02
C TYR A 360 -14.54 8.54 -14.50
N LEU A 361 -15.50 8.28 -13.59
CA LEU A 361 -16.91 8.09 -13.91
C LEU A 361 -17.82 8.77 -12.87
N PRO A 362 -19.04 9.21 -13.24
CA PRO A 362 -19.95 9.87 -12.32
C PRO A 362 -20.56 8.88 -11.30
N VAL A 363 -20.22 9.07 -10.02
CA VAL A 363 -20.63 8.17 -8.92
C VAL A 363 -22.14 8.03 -8.74
N ARG A 364 -22.92 9.08 -9.02
CA ARG A 364 -24.41 9.02 -8.94
C ARG A 364 -25.00 8.10 -10.01
N ALA A 365 -24.45 8.12 -11.22
CA ALA A 365 -24.89 7.24 -12.29
C ALA A 365 -24.44 5.80 -12.01
N LEU A 366 -23.18 5.60 -11.56
CA LEU A 366 -22.69 4.29 -11.13
C LEU A 366 -23.58 3.67 -10.05
N SER A 367 -23.95 4.45 -9.03
CA SER A 367 -24.82 3.99 -7.94
C SER A 367 -26.19 3.52 -8.44
N ARG A 368 -26.83 4.30 -9.32
CA ARG A 368 -28.14 3.93 -9.91
C ARG A 368 -28.07 2.65 -10.74
N ILE A 369 -27.08 2.54 -11.62
CA ILE A 369 -26.90 1.36 -12.48
C ILE A 369 -26.53 0.14 -11.63
N PHE A 370 -25.65 0.31 -10.65
CA PHE A 370 -25.25 -0.76 -9.73
C PHE A 370 -26.45 -1.31 -8.96
N ARG A 371 -27.28 -0.44 -8.36
CA ARG A 371 -28.50 -0.84 -7.65
C ARG A 371 -29.44 -1.63 -8.55
N ALA A 372 -29.72 -1.12 -9.75
CA ALA A 372 -30.58 -1.81 -10.72
C ALA A 372 -30.03 -3.19 -11.08
N LYS A 373 -28.74 -3.28 -11.45
CA LYS A 373 -28.11 -4.55 -11.80
C LYS A 373 -28.04 -5.55 -10.65
N VAL A 374 -27.86 -5.10 -9.40
CA VAL A 374 -27.93 -6.02 -8.24
C VAL A 374 -29.35 -6.55 -8.06
N ARG A 375 -30.38 -5.69 -8.24
CA ARG A 375 -31.78 -6.12 -8.20
C ARG A 375 -32.04 -7.19 -9.25
N ASP A 376 -31.68 -6.93 -10.50
CA ASP A 376 -31.89 -7.85 -11.62
C ASP A 376 -31.15 -9.18 -11.41
N ALA A 377 -29.91 -9.13 -10.90
CA ALA A 377 -29.13 -10.33 -10.62
C ALA A 377 -29.73 -11.20 -9.50
N ILE A 378 -30.37 -10.59 -8.50
CA ILE A 378 -31.10 -11.31 -7.45
C ILE A 378 -32.43 -11.86 -7.99
N ASP A 379 -33.14 -11.08 -8.79
CA ASP A 379 -34.42 -11.43 -9.37
C ASP A 379 -34.35 -12.59 -10.36
N LYS A 380 -33.24 -12.69 -11.11
CA LYS A 380 -32.94 -13.84 -11.97
C LYS A 380 -32.99 -15.19 -11.25
N HIS A 381 -32.84 -15.18 -9.93
CA HIS A 381 -32.93 -16.37 -9.08
C HIS A 381 -34.24 -16.46 -8.28
N GLY A 382 -35.20 -15.54 -8.48
CA GLY A 382 -36.48 -15.52 -7.78
C GLY A 382 -36.40 -15.10 -6.31
N LEU A 383 -35.28 -14.50 -5.88
CA LEU A 383 -35.01 -14.23 -4.46
C LEU A 383 -35.32 -12.79 -4.03
N LEU A 384 -35.95 -11.97 -4.88
CA LEU A 384 -36.29 -10.59 -4.50
C LEU A 384 -37.21 -10.53 -3.29
N GLY A 385 -38.13 -11.49 -3.14
CA GLY A 385 -39.05 -11.56 -1.99
C GLY A 385 -38.34 -11.77 -0.64
N GLU A 386 -37.10 -12.25 -0.66
CA GLU A 386 -36.27 -12.42 0.55
C GLU A 386 -35.42 -11.18 0.88
N THR A 387 -35.48 -10.13 0.03
CA THR A 387 -34.79 -8.87 0.26
C THR A 387 -35.72 -7.84 0.92
N PRO A 388 -35.21 -6.99 1.84
CA PRO A 388 -36.03 -5.91 2.39
C PRO A 388 -36.40 -4.90 1.30
N GLY A 389 -37.70 -4.74 1.00
CA GLY A 389 -38.18 -3.93 -0.12
C GLY A 389 -37.70 -2.47 -0.09
N GLU A 390 -37.53 -1.91 1.11
CA GLU A 390 -37.05 -0.55 1.35
C GLU A 390 -35.64 -0.30 0.79
N VAL A 391 -34.81 -1.34 0.67
CA VAL A 391 -33.42 -1.22 0.18
C VAL A 391 -33.35 -0.68 -1.26
N TRP A 392 -34.41 -0.91 -2.04
CA TRP A 392 -34.48 -0.53 -3.45
C TRP A 392 -34.87 0.95 -3.64
N ALA A 393 -35.51 1.55 -2.63
CA ALA A 393 -35.82 2.98 -2.60
C ALA A 393 -34.64 3.82 -2.07
N MET A 394 -33.76 3.23 -1.26
CA MET A 394 -32.60 3.91 -0.66
C MET A 394 -31.54 4.35 -1.70
N GLU A 395 -30.76 5.35 -1.33
CA GLU A 395 -29.53 5.71 -2.03
C GLU A 395 -28.42 4.70 -1.73
N TRP A 396 -27.73 4.25 -2.78
CA TRP A 396 -26.60 3.33 -2.66
C TRP A 396 -25.29 4.11 -2.74
N ASN A 397 -24.25 3.63 -2.04
CA ASN A 397 -22.98 4.34 -1.96
C ASN A 397 -21.94 3.71 -2.92
N VAL A 398 -21.57 4.49 -3.94
CA VAL A 398 -20.42 4.23 -4.79
C VAL A 398 -19.47 5.41 -4.66
N ASN A 399 -18.19 5.12 -4.43
CA ASN A 399 -17.13 6.11 -4.33
C ASN A 399 -16.12 5.91 -5.46
N CYS A 400 -15.55 7.00 -5.97
CA CYS A 400 -14.51 6.99 -7.00
C CYS A 400 -13.46 8.05 -6.62
N GLN A 401 -12.22 7.62 -6.40
CA GLN A 401 -11.12 8.49 -5.96
C GLN A 401 -9.92 8.33 -6.88
N ALA A 402 -9.28 9.44 -7.23
CA ALA A 402 -7.97 9.42 -7.88
C ALA A 402 -6.95 8.73 -6.97
N ALA A 403 -6.15 7.85 -7.55
CA ALA A 403 -5.19 6.99 -6.85
C ALA A 403 -3.75 7.20 -7.37
N GLY A 404 -3.46 8.34 -8.00
CA GLY A 404 -2.15 8.65 -8.56
C GLY A 404 -1.75 7.63 -9.62
N ASP A 405 -0.54 7.07 -9.51
CA ASP A 405 -0.05 5.99 -10.38
C ASP A 405 -0.70 4.63 -10.09
N GLY A 406 -1.55 4.52 -9.05
CA GLY A 406 -2.18 3.28 -8.62
C GLY A 406 -1.38 2.46 -7.62
N SER A 407 -0.09 2.75 -7.40
CA SER A 407 0.81 1.99 -6.52
C SER A 407 0.28 1.95 -5.08
N GLY A 408 -0.17 3.11 -4.58
CA GLY A 408 -0.76 3.22 -3.24
C GLY A 408 -2.07 2.46 -3.09
N ALA A 409 -2.92 2.44 -4.13
CA ALA A 409 -4.18 1.69 -4.11
C ALA A 409 -3.94 0.17 -4.15
N VAL A 410 -2.99 -0.29 -4.96
CA VAL A 410 -2.57 -1.69 -5.03
C VAL A 410 -1.95 -2.13 -3.69
N GLN A 411 -1.07 -1.32 -3.10
CA GLN A 411 -0.52 -1.51 -1.75
C GLN A 411 -1.62 -1.65 -0.68
N TYR A 412 -2.55 -0.70 -0.67
CA TYR A 412 -3.72 -0.73 0.20
C TYR A 412 -4.51 -2.04 0.01
N LEU A 413 -4.78 -2.46 -1.22
CA LEU A 413 -5.56 -3.67 -1.52
C LEU A 413 -4.86 -4.98 -1.19
N ALA A 414 -3.53 -5.07 -1.30
CA ALA A 414 -2.82 -6.30 -0.95
C ALA A 414 -3.09 -6.73 0.50
N HIS A 415 -3.29 -5.75 1.40
CA HIS A 415 -3.71 -6.04 2.75
C HIS A 415 -5.10 -6.67 2.81
N TYR A 416 -6.04 -6.29 1.96
CA TYR A 416 -7.40 -6.86 1.95
C TYR A 416 -7.50 -8.16 1.20
N VAL A 417 -6.63 -8.43 0.21
CA VAL A 417 -6.63 -9.69 -0.55
C VAL A 417 -6.28 -10.87 0.37
N PHE A 418 -5.21 -10.74 1.16
CA PHE A 418 -4.65 -11.85 1.94
C PHE A 418 -4.98 -11.81 3.43
N LYS A 419 -5.46 -10.70 3.99
CA LYS A 419 -5.99 -10.73 5.38
C LYS A 419 -7.43 -11.22 5.37
N VAL A 420 -7.84 -11.88 6.46
CA VAL A 420 -9.22 -12.31 6.69
C VAL A 420 -9.70 -11.71 7.98
N ALA A 421 -10.71 -10.84 7.86
CA ALA A 421 -11.36 -10.10 8.95
C ALA A 421 -10.44 -9.12 9.70
N ILE A 422 -9.30 -9.58 10.20
CA ILE A 422 -8.37 -8.84 11.04
C ILE A 422 -6.92 -9.10 10.62
N ALA A 423 -6.03 -8.17 10.94
CA ALA A 423 -4.58 -8.38 10.82
C ALA A 423 -4.05 -8.86 12.17
N GLU A 424 -3.07 -9.78 12.17
CA GLU A 424 -2.50 -10.35 13.41
C GLU A 424 -2.10 -9.26 14.42
N ARG A 425 -1.30 -8.27 13.99
CA ARG A 425 -0.89 -7.09 14.78
C ARG A 425 -2.02 -6.28 15.44
N ARG A 426 -3.27 -6.46 15.00
CA ARG A 426 -4.42 -5.77 15.62
C ARG A 426 -4.88 -6.51 16.86
N ILE A 427 -4.65 -7.82 16.96
CA ILE A 427 -4.92 -8.62 18.16
C ILE A 427 -3.85 -8.24 19.18
N LEU A 428 -4.28 -7.68 20.31
CA LEU A 428 -3.38 -7.20 21.37
C LEU A 428 -3.16 -8.27 22.44
N SER A 429 -4.21 -9.03 22.76
CA SER A 429 -4.17 -10.13 23.72
C SER A 429 -5.35 -11.08 23.50
N VAL A 430 -5.13 -12.33 23.88
CA VAL A 430 -6.15 -13.38 24.00
C VAL A 430 -6.01 -13.95 25.42
N ASP A 431 -7.09 -13.93 26.19
CA ASP A 431 -7.18 -14.60 27.49
C ASP A 431 -8.23 -15.73 27.43
N GLU A 432 -8.50 -16.37 28.57
CA GLU A 432 -9.47 -17.47 28.65
C GLU A 432 -10.90 -17.08 28.25
N HIS A 433 -11.26 -15.80 28.33
CA HIS A 433 -12.63 -15.35 28.15
C HIS A 433 -12.78 -14.30 27.04
N HIS A 434 -11.74 -13.51 26.77
CA HIS A 434 -11.80 -12.34 25.92
C HIS A 434 -10.65 -12.22 24.93
N VAL A 435 -10.96 -11.52 23.84
CA VAL A 435 -10.00 -11.07 22.83
C VAL A 435 -10.00 -9.55 22.80
N ARG A 436 -8.82 -8.96 22.94
CA ARG A 436 -8.63 -7.52 22.86
C ARG A 436 -7.96 -7.18 21.54
N PHE A 437 -8.54 -6.25 20.78
CA PHE A 437 -7.94 -5.82 19.53
C PHE A 437 -8.13 -4.34 19.21
N ARG A 438 -7.17 -3.79 18.49
CA ARG A 438 -7.11 -2.37 18.11
C ARG A 438 -7.99 -2.08 16.89
N TYR A 439 -8.71 -0.96 16.91
CA TYR A 439 -9.45 -0.43 15.78
C TYR A 439 -9.38 1.10 15.74
N GLN A 440 -9.75 1.71 14.61
CA GLN A 440 -9.88 3.16 14.46
C GLN A 440 -11.32 3.49 14.05
N LYS A 441 -11.89 4.57 14.59
CA LYS A 441 -13.20 5.06 14.16
C LYS A 441 -13.07 5.78 12.82
N PRO A 442 -14.13 5.80 11.98
CA PRO A 442 -14.19 6.70 10.84
C PRO A 442 -13.87 8.15 11.28
N HIS A 443 -13.10 8.87 10.47
CA HIS A 443 -12.72 10.26 10.71
C HIS A 443 -11.91 10.52 12.00
N SER A 444 -11.30 9.49 12.58
CA SER A 444 -10.42 9.62 13.76
C SER A 444 -9.06 8.98 13.52
N SER A 445 -7.99 9.73 13.82
CA SER A 445 -6.62 9.20 13.86
C SER A 445 -6.32 8.43 15.15
N ARG A 446 -7.21 8.48 16.16
CA ARG A 446 -7.00 7.85 17.45
C ARG A 446 -7.27 6.34 17.38
N ALA A 447 -6.25 5.55 17.70
CA ALA A 447 -6.39 4.13 17.94
C ALA A 447 -7.24 3.89 19.20
N ARG A 448 -8.17 2.93 19.12
CA ARG A 448 -9.02 2.46 20.21
C ARG A 448 -8.85 0.96 20.35
N THR A 449 -9.21 0.43 21.52
CA THR A 449 -9.22 -1.01 21.80
C THR A 449 -10.66 -1.47 21.98
N MET A 450 -10.99 -2.61 21.40
CA MET A 450 -12.25 -3.31 21.62
C MET A 450 -11.95 -4.65 22.30
N THR A 451 -12.80 -5.02 23.24
CA THR A 451 -12.77 -6.31 23.93
C THR A 451 -14.03 -7.08 23.55
N LEU A 452 -13.91 -8.33 23.13
CA LEU A 452 -15.03 -9.22 22.83
C LEU A 452 -14.85 -10.55 23.57
N PRO A 453 -15.94 -11.21 24.00
CA PRO A 453 -15.85 -12.61 24.40
C PRO A 453 -15.26 -13.47 23.28
N VAL A 454 -14.44 -14.48 23.61
CA VAL A 454 -13.74 -15.32 22.63
C VAL A 454 -14.71 -15.93 21.62
N MET A 455 -15.84 -16.49 22.08
CA MET A 455 -16.84 -17.09 21.21
C MET A 455 -17.45 -16.09 20.23
N GLU A 456 -17.70 -14.85 20.66
CA GLU A 456 -18.22 -13.78 19.79
C GLU A 456 -17.16 -13.32 18.78
N PHE A 457 -15.89 -13.25 19.19
CA PHE A 457 -14.79 -12.96 18.27
C PHE A 457 -14.67 -14.04 17.18
N MET A 458 -14.70 -15.32 17.56
CA MET A 458 -14.68 -16.45 16.61
C MET A 458 -15.88 -16.39 15.66
N ARG A 459 -17.09 -16.15 16.17
CA ARG A 459 -18.29 -15.97 15.34
C ARG A 459 -18.12 -14.84 14.33
N ARG A 460 -17.59 -13.68 14.76
CA ARG A 460 -17.32 -12.54 13.87
C ARG A 460 -16.22 -12.83 12.87
N PHE A 461 -15.20 -13.59 13.22
CA PHE A 461 -14.16 -13.99 12.28
C PHE A 461 -14.72 -14.94 11.21
N LEU A 462 -15.43 -15.99 11.63
CA LEU A 462 -15.91 -17.07 10.76
C LEU A 462 -16.94 -16.59 9.74
N GLN A 463 -17.74 -15.56 10.03
CA GLN A 463 -18.69 -15.02 9.04
C GLN A 463 -18.03 -14.47 7.76
N HIS A 464 -16.70 -14.27 7.77
CA HIS A 464 -15.92 -13.81 6.62
C HIS A 464 -15.24 -14.95 5.85
N VAL A 465 -15.46 -16.20 6.26
CA VAL A 465 -15.09 -17.38 5.46
C VAL A 465 -15.88 -17.34 4.16
N LEU A 466 -15.18 -17.46 3.03
CA LEU A 466 -15.83 -17.42 1.72
C LEU A 466 -16.32 -18.81 1.31
N PRO A 467 -17.37 -18.91 0.48
CA PRO A 467 -17.81 -20.17 -0.07
C PRO A 467 -16.68 -20.90 -0.80
N ARG A 468 -16.71 -22.24 -0.77
CA ARG A 468 -15.74 -23.08 -1.50
C ARG A 468 -15.72 -22.71 -2.98
N GLY A 469 -14.52 -22.54 -3.53
CA GLY A 469 -14.32 -22.18 -4.94
C GLY A 469 -14.64 -20.72 -5.28
N PHE A 470 -14.99 -19.87 -4.31
CA PHE A 470 -15.31 -18.48 -4.60
C PHE A 470 -14.04 -17.64 -4.84
N VAL A 471 -13.93 -17.07 -6.03
CA VAL A 471 -12.83 -16.21 -6.45
C VAL A 471 -13.00 -14.80 -5.87
N LYS A 472 -12.09 -14.40 -4.97
CA LYS A 472 -12.12 -13.10 -4.24
C LYS A 472 -11.60 -11.93 -5.07
N VAL A 473 -10.67 -12.18 -5.99
CA VAL A 473 -10.06 -11.17 -6.85
C VAL A 473 -10.41 -11.50 -8.29
N ARG A 474 -11.04 -10.57 -9.01
CA ARG A 474 -11.47 -10.78 -10.39
C ARG A 474 -10.90 -9.72 -11.30
N TYR A 475 -10.48 -10.11 -12.49
CA TYR A 475 -9.89 -9.24 -13.51
C TYR A 475 -10.88 -9.09 -14.67
N TYR A 476 -10.91 -7.90 -15.27
CA TYR A 476 -11.88 -7.49 -16.27
C TYR A 476 -11.21 -6.71 -17.40
N GLY A 477 -11.83 -6.73 -18.58
CA GLY A 477 -11.35 -6.03 -19.78
C GLY A 477 -9.95 -6.46 -20.16
N PHE A 478 -9.09 -5.50 -20.54
CA PHE A 478 -7.71 -5.80 -20.93
C PHE A 478 -6.81 -6.30 -19.77
N LEU A 479 -7.22 -6.16 -18.50
CA LEU A 479 -6.50 -6.78 -17.38
C LEU A 479 -6.87 -8.25 -17.17
N SER A 480 -7.94 -8.73 -17.82
CA SER A 480 -8.33 -10.14 -17.78
C SER A 480 -7.24 -11.00 -18.42
N PRO A 481 -6.85 -12.15 -17.82
CA PRO A 481 -6.01 -13.14 -18.48
C PRO A 481 -6.57 -13.65 -19.81
N SER A 482 -7.89 -13.54 -20.01
CA SER A 482 -8.59 -13.94 -21.24
C SER A 482 -8.71 -12.80 -22.27
N SER A 483 -8.05 -11.66 -22.05
CA SER A 483 -8.06 -10.55 -23.00
C SER A 483 -7.32 -10.94 -24.28
N ALA A 484 -7.92 -10.68 -25.43
CA ALA A 484 -7.24 -10.82 -26.72
C ALA A 484 -6.17 -9.73 -26.95
N VAL A 485 -6.26 -8.61 -26.23
CA VAL A 485 -5.30 -7.49 -26.31
C VAL A 485 -4.26 -7.67 -25.19
N SER A 486 -2.98 -7.64 -25.54
CA SER A 486 -1.87 -7.76 -24.58
C SER A 486 -1.71 -6.49 -23.75
N LEU A 487 -1.06 -6.62 -22.59
CA LEU A 487 -0.81 -5.46 -21.73
C LEU A 487 0.21 -4.50 -22.36
N GLU A 488 1.20 -5.05 -23.07
CA GLU A 488 2.21 -4.31 -23.83
C GLU A 488 1.57 -3.45 -24.92
N GLU A 489 0.59 -4.02 -25.63
CA GLU A 489 -0.16 -3.29 -26.64
C GLU A 489 -1.00 -2.16 -26.03
N VAL A 490 -1.65 -2.41 -24.88
CA VAL A 490 -2.39 -1.35 -24.17
C VAL A 490 -1.44 -0.24 -23.74
N LYS A 491 -0.27 -0.57 -23.18
CA LYS A 491 0.76 0.42 -22.79
C LYS A 491 1.19 1.28 -23.97
N ALA A 492 1.48 0.66 -25.12
CA ALA A 492 1.87 1.39 -26.33
C ALA A 492 0.74 2.34 -26.82
N ARG A 493 -0.52 1.89 -26.79
CA ARG A 493 -1.67 2.74 -27.16
C ARG A 493 -1.87 3.92 -26.20
N ILE A 494 -1.61 3.72 -24.89
CA ILE A 494 -1.63 4.81 -23.91
C ILE A 494 -0.52 5.83 -24.22
N GLU A 495 0.71 5.38 -24.44
CA GLU A 495 1.85 6.25 -24.76
C GLU A 495 1.61 7.07 -26.04
N LEU A 496 1.07 6.43 -27.09
CA LEU A 496 0.68 7.10 -28.34
C LEU A 496 -0.38 8.18 -28.11
N ALA A 497 -1.39 7.92 -27.29
CA ALA A 497 -2.44 8.89 -26.99
C ALA A 497 -1.94 10.09 -26.18
N HIS A 498 -0.88 9.92 -25.38
CA HIS A 498 -0.28 11.00 -24.60
C HIS A 498 0.89 11.70 -25.32
N GLY A 499 1.43 11.12 -26.40
CA GLY A 499 2.50 11.70 -27.21
C GLY A 499 3.91 11.63 -26.57
N PHE A 500 4.06 10.89 -25.47
CA PHE A 500 5.34 10.64 -24.80
C PHE A 500 5.28 9.36 -23.96
N ALA A 501 6.45 8.75 -23.72
CA ALA A 501 6.57 7.61 -22.82
C ALA A 501 6.23 8.03 -21.39
N LEU A 502 5.19 7.43 -20.83
CA LEU A 502 4.81 7.61 -19.44
C LEU A 502 5.63 6.64 -18.58
N PRO A 503 6.34 7.11 -17.53
CA PRO A 503 7.17 6.23 -16.73
C PRO A 503 6.30 5.21 -16.00
N ALA A 504 6.54 3.92 -16.27
CA ALA A 504 6.05 2.84 -15.42
C ALA A 504 6.98 2.71 -14.20
N PRO A 505 6.46 2.44 -12.99
CA PRO A 505 7.30 2.24 -11.82
C PRO A 505 8.18 1.00 -11.98
N GLU A 506 9.44 1.10 -11.57
CA GLU A 506 10.40 0.00 -11.63
C GLU A 506 10.08 -1.09 -10.57
N PRO A 507 10.02 -2.37 -10.96
CA PRO A 507 9.87 -3.47 -10.01
C PRO A 507 11.11 -3.59 -9.12
N THR A 508 10.93 -3.70 -7.81
CA THR A 508 12.03 -3.90 -6.86
C THR A 508 12.09 -5.38 -6.51
N ILE A 509 13.00 -6.12 -7.17
CA ILE A 509 13.18 -7.55 -6.90
C ILE A 509 14.01 -7.69 -5.62
N GLU A 510 13.34 -8.00 -4.51
CA GLU A 510 14.02 -8.31 -3.26
C GLU A 510 14.17 -9.83 -3.14
N ALA A 511 15.42 -10.29 -2.93
CA ALA A 511 15.79 -11.70 -2.95
C ALA A 511 14.99 -12.54 -1.93
N ALA A 512 14.72 -13.80 -2.28
CA ALA A 512 14.07 -14.75 -1.38
C ALA A 512 14.96 -15.01 -0.16
N ALA A 513 14.37 -15.01 1.03
CA ALA A 513 15.09 -15.30 2.27
C ALA A 513 15.47 -16.79 2.34
N THR A 514 16.75 -17.07 2.57
CA THR A 514 17.27 -18.43 2.77
C THR A 514 17.08 -18.88 4.22
N LEU A 515 16.62 -20.11 4.44
CA LEU A 515 16.50 -20.69 5.78
C LEU A 515 17.88 -20.92 6.41
N ARG A 516 18.01 -20.59 7.70
CA ARG A 516 19.27 -20.67 8.45
C ARG A 516 19.18 -21.62 9.63
N CYS A 517 20.30 -22.32 9.88
CA CYS A 517 20.48 -23.24 10.98
C CYS A 517 20.44 -22.50 12.33
N ARG A 518 19.67 -23.02 13.28
CA ARG A 518 19.57 -22.45 14.63
C ARG A 518 20.83 -22.66 15.47
N HIS A 519 21.65 -23.64 15.10
CA HIS A 519 22.88 -23.97 15.83
C HIS A 519 24.06 -23.11 15.37
N CYS A 520 24.29 -22.96 14.06
CA CYS A 520 25.48 -22.30 13.52
C CYS A 520 25.20 -21.17 12.51
N GLY A 521 23.95 -20.88 12.17
CA GLY A 521 23.58 -19.86 11.18
C GLY A 521 23.81 -20.22 9.70
N GLY A 522 24.38 -21.42 9.44
CA GLY A 522 24.60 -21.98 8.11
C GLY A 522 23.31 -22.20 7.31
N VAL A 523 23.42 -22.37 6.00
CA VAL A 523 22.25 -22.56 5.11
C VAL A 523 21.63 -23.94 5.35
N LEU A 524 20.30 -24.00 5.34
CA LEU A 524 19.55 -25.24 5.44
C LEU A 524 19.22 -25.79 4.05
N ARG A 525 19.69 -27.02 3.78
CA ARG A 525 19.38 -27.80 2.58
C ARG A 525 18.13 -28.61 2.79
N PHE A 526 17.23 -28.60 1.81
CA PHE A 526 16.04 -29.46 1.83
C PHE A 526 16.45 -30.93 1.70
N CYS A 527 15.90 -31.79 2.57
CA CYS A 527 16.14 -33.23 2.51
C CYS A 527 14.91 -33.98 1.99
N ARG A 528 13.79 -33.93 2.73
CA ARG A 528 12.56 -34.65 2.35
C ARG A 528 11.31 -34.03 2.95
N LEU A 529 10.17 -34.36 2.33
CA LEU A 529 8.83 -34.07 2.84
C LEU A 529 8.32 -35.27 3.64
N VAL A 530 7.71 -35.02 4.80
CA VAL A 530 7.00 -36.03 5.60
C VAL A 530 5.54 -35.62 5.69
N VAL A 531 4.64 -36.50 5.27
CA VAL A 531 3.19 -36.25 5.24
C VAL A 531 2.52 -37.03 6.38
N SER A 532 1.42 -36.50 6.92
CA SER A 532 0.58 -37.18 7.92
C SER A 532 0.27 -38.62 7.49
N GLY A 533 0.65 -39.61 8.31
CA GLY A 533 0.42 -41.04 8.06
C GLY A 533 1.63 -41.82 7.51
N ASP A 534 2.79 -41.18 7.33
CA ASP A 534 4.03 -41.85 6.94
C ASP A 534 4.60 -42.71 8.11
N PRO A 535 4.86 -44.03 7.95
CA PRO A 535 5.43 -44.87 9.01
C PRO A 535 6.80 -44.38 9.52
N ALA A 536 7.49 -43.49 8.79
CA ALA A 536 8.71 -42.83 9.25
C ALA A 536 8.50 -41.82 10.40
N ILE A 537 7.25 -41.46 10.73
CA ILE A 537 6.91 -40.53 11.84
C ILE A 537 7.41 -41.08 13.18
N GLY A 538 7.28 -42.39 13.43
CA GLY A 538 7.73 -43.03 14.68
C GLY A 538 9.24 -42.98 14.90
N SER A 539 10.04 -42.84 13.83
CA SER A 539 11.51 -42.77 13.88
C SER A 539 12.05 -41.33 13.96
N LEU A 540 11.22 -40.30 13.79
CA LEU A 540 11.63 -38.89 13.81
C LEU A 540 11.29 -38.19 15.14
N VAL A 541 10.37 -38.75 15.94
CA VAL A 541 10.08 -38.28 17.31
C VAL A 541 11.31 -38.40 18.23
N SER A 542 12.25 -39.28 17.92
CA SER A 542 13.54 -39.41 18.62
C SER A 542 14.55 -38.30 18.31
N LEU A 543 14.38 -37.54 17.23
CA LEU A 543 15.23 -36.39 16.87
C LEU A 543 14.68 -35.04 17.38
N GLY A 544 13.44 -35.05 17.91
CA GLY A 544 12.74 -33.88 18.45
C GLY A 544 12.54 -33.88 19.97
N GLN A 545 12.95 -34.93 20.69
CA GLN A 545 12.96 -34.93 22.16
C GLN A 545 14.34 -34.57 22.71
N PRO A 546 14.42 -33.74 23.78
CA PRO A 546 15.67 -33.49 24.47
C PRO A 546 16.14 -34.80 25.09
N VAL A 547 17.32 -35.27 24.68
CA VAL A 547 18.04 -36.29 25.44
C VAL A 547 18.24 -35.75 26.85
N ARG A 548 17.76 -36.48 27.86
CA ARG A 548 17.92 -36.16 29.29
C ARG A 548 19.35 -35.67 29.57
N ALA A 549 19.51 -34.42 29.98
CA ALA A 549 20.74 -33.97 30.61
C ALA A 549 20.60 -34.08 32.12
N PRO A 550 21.43 -34.86 32.82
CA PRO A 550 21.77 -34.53 34.19
C PRO A 550 22.70 -33.31 34.17
N SER A 551 22.46 -32.40 35.11
CA SER A 551 23.24 -31.21 35.48
C SER A 551 23.39 -30.10 34.43
N GLY A 552 22.53 -29.09 34.60
CA GLY A 552 22.78 -27.72 34.17
C GLY A 552 22.07 -27.32 32.88
N LEU A 553 20.78 -27.00 32.96
CA LEU A 553 20.12 -26.02 32.08
C LEU A 553 18.71 -25.70 32.60
N SER A 554 18.44 -24.41 32.75
CA SER A 554 17.15 -23.88 33.18
C SER A 554 16.12 -23.98 32.04
N VAL A 555 14.92 -24.44 32.39
CA VAL A 555 13.72 -24.26 31.57
C VAL A 555 13.22 -22.85 31.85
N VAL A 556 13.42 -21.91 30.94
CA VAL A 556 12.72 -20.61 30.97
C VAL A 556 12.29 -20.21 29.56
N SER A 557 11.07 -19.68 29.51
CA SER A 557 10.31 -19.15 28.37
C SER A 557 11.11 -18.26 27.41
N ALA A 558 10.78 -18.37 26.12
CA ALA A 558 11.41 -17.60 25.04
C ALA A 558 11.13 -16.09 25.13
N GLY A 559 12.22 -15.34 25.32
CA GLY A 559 12.46 -13.95 24.91
C GLY A 559 13.98 -13.77 24.79
N PRO A 560 14.51 -12.63 24.29
CA PRO A 560 13.85 -11.45 23.72
C PRO A 560 13.73 -11.46 22.18
#